data_AF-A0A944FKJ8-F1
#
_entry.id   AF-A0A944FKJ8-F1
#
_cell.length_a   1.000
_cell.length_b   1.000
_cell.length_c   1.000
_cell.angle_alpha   90.00
_cell.angle_beta   90.00
_cell.angle_gamma   90.00
#
_symmetry.space_group_name_H-M   'P 1'
#
loop_
_entity.id
_entity.type
_entity.pdbx_description
1 polymer ?
#
loop_
_entity_poly.entity_id
_entity_poly.type
_entity_poly.pdbx_seq_one_letter_code
_entity_poly.pdbx_strand_id
1 'polypeptide(L)'
;MRIVVLAGGIGGARFLRGLKSAAPDADITVIGNTGDDIYLFGLKVCPDLDTVMYTLGGGINEEQGWGRADETFQVKGELAAYGVGPEWFGLGDRDFATHIVRTQMLGAGYPLSAVTEALCERWQPGVRLLPMSDDRIETHVAVDVGGERKAIHFQEYWVKLRASVDAQAVVPVGAEQAKPAPGVLEAIGSADVILFPPSNPVVSVGTILAVPGIREAIADAGVPVVGLSPIVGDAPVRGMADKMLAAVGVESTAAAVARHYGSGLLDGWLVDTVDAGVVEEVESAGVRCRAVPLMMTDVEATAAMAREALVLAEEVRA
;
A
#
# COMPACT_ATOMS: atom_id res chain seq x y z
N MET A 1 -17.92 -8.22 11.87
CA MET A 1 -17.82 -7.49 10.59
C MET A 1 -16.51 -7.88 9.94
N ARG A 2 -16.52 -8.21 8.65
CA ARG A 2 -15.36 -8.56 7.83
C ARG A 2 -14.96 -7.35 6.99
N ILE A 3 -13.77 -6.82 7.22
CA ILE A 3 -13.26 -5.65 6.51
C ILE A 3 -12.09 -6.09 5.64
N VAL A 4 -12.14 -5.78 4.34
CA VAL A 4 -11.00 -5.91 3.45
C VAL A 4 -10.34 -4.56 3.23
N VAL A 5 -9.01 -4.48 3.33
CA VAL A 5 -8.24 -3.26 3.13
C VAL A 5 -7.15 -3.49 2.10
N LEU A 6 -7.10 -2.67 1.04
CA LEU A 6 -6.02 -2.71 0.05
C LEU A 6 -4.89 -1.78 0.50
N ALA A 7 -3.81 -2.30 1.07
CA ALA A 7 -2.80 -1.47 1.72
C ALA A 7 -1.42 -1.57 1.07
N GLY A 8 -0.74 -0.43 1.00
CA GLY A 8 0.68 -0.35 0.70
C GLY A 8 1.33 0.82 1.44
N GLY A 9 2.63 0.71 1.68
CA GLY A 9 3.44 1.70 2.36
C GLY A 9 3.02 2.04 3.79
N ILE A 10 3.64 3.11 4.28
CA ILE A 10 3.46 3.63 5.66
C ILE A 10 2.04 4.15 5.87
N GLY A 11 1.42 4.74 4.85
CA GLY A 11 0.06 5.29 4.91
C GLY A 11 -0.97 4.19 5.23
N GLY A 12 -0.92 3.07 4.50
CA GLY A 12 -1.77 1.91 4.76
C GLY A 12 -1.55 1.32 6.15
N ALA A 13 -0.30 1.15 6.57
CA ALA A 13 0.03 0.58 7.89
C ALA A 13 -0.46 1.46 9.06
N ARG A 14 -0.37 2.80 8.92
CA ARG A 14 -0.90 3.75 9.91
C ARG A 14 -2.42 3.72 9.95
N PHE A 15 -3.07 3.71 8.79
CA PHE A 15 -4.53 3.59 8.70
C PHE A 15 -5.03 2.34 9.43
N LEU A 16 -4.35 1.20 9.23
CA LEU A 16 -4.69 -0.07 9.88
C LEU A 16 -4.62 0.00 11.41
N ARG A 17 -3.69 0.76 12.01
CA ARG A 17 -3.65 0.97 13.47
C ARG A 17 -4.91 1.67 13.97
N GLY A 18 -5.33 2.74 13.28
CA GLY A 18 -6.57 3.45 13.61
C GLY A 18 -7.80 2.59 13.37
N LEU A 19 -7.84 1.83 12.27
CA LEU A 19 -8.94 0.92 11.96
C LEU A 19 -9.13 -0.15 13.05
N LYS A 20 -8.05 -0.77 13.54
CA LYS A 20 -8.13 -1.72 14.65
C LYS A 20 -8.65 -1.09 15.95
N SER A 21 -8.32 0.18 16.20
CA SER A 21 -8.88 0.92 17.34
C SER A 21 -10.36 1.26 17.15
N ALA A 22 -10.74 1.63 15.92
CA ALA A 22 -12.11 1.98 15.55
C ALA A 22 -13.07 0.78 15.55
N ALA A 23 -12.58 -0.40 15.18
CA ALA A 23 -13.37 -1.62 15.05
C ALA A 23 -12.62 -2.83 15.66
N PRO A 24 -12.48 -2.88 17.01
CA PRO A 24 -11.65 -3.88 17.68
C PRO A 24 -12.15 -5.32 17.51
N ASP A 25 -13.46 -5.50 17.28
CA ASP A 25 -14.09 -6.81 17.08
C ASP A 25 -14.22 -7.18 15.60
N ALA A 26 -13.66 -6.38 14.68
CA ALA A 26 -13.70 -6.67 13.24
C ALA A 26 -12.64 -7.72 12.86
N ASP A 27 -13.03 -8.61 11.94
CA ASP A 27 -12.10 -9.48 11.24
C ASP A 27 -11.54 -8.69 10.04
N ILE A 28 -10.27 -8.31 10.12
CA ILE A 28 -9.62 -7.45 9.12
C ILE A 28 -8.69 -8.30 8.27
N THR A 29 -8.95 -8.33 6.96
CA THR A 29 -8.03 -8.88 5.97
C THR A 29 -7.38 -7.76 5.18
N VAL A 30 -6.05 -7.76 5.14
CA VAL A 30 -5.24 -6.80 4.38
C VAL A 30 -4.73 -7.49 3.13
N ILE A 31 -5.03 -6.91 1.97
CA ILE A 31 -4.40 -7.27 0.69
C ILE A 31 -3.24 -6.29 0.52
N GLY A 32 -2.02 -6.78 0.78
CA GLY A 32 -0.79 -6.01 0.76
C GLY A 32 -0.20 -5.91 -0.64
N ASN A 33 0.19 -4.70 -1.03
CA ASN A 33 0.94 -4.46 -2.25
C ASN A 33 2.26 -5.24 -2.26
N THR A 34 2.57 -5.87 -3.38
CA THR A 34 3.85 -6.55 -3.64
C THR A 34 4.50 -6.03 -4.92
N GLY A 35 4.27 -4.78 -5.30
CA GLY A 35 4.99 -4.13 -6.41
C GLY A 35 6.34 -3.54 -6.02
N ASP A 36 6.52 -3.21 -4.74
CA ASP A 36 7.76 -2.63 -4.19
C ASP A 36 8.81 -3.67 -3.81
N ASP A 37 8.40 -4.92 -3.93
CA ASP A 37 9.07 -6.15 -3.69
C ASP A 37 10.31 -6.32 -4.57
N ILE A 38 11.48 -6.56 -3.97
CA ILE A 38 12.77 -6.57 -4.70
C ILE A 38 13.71 -7.65 -4.17
N TYR A 39 14.59 -8.16 -5.03
CA TYR A 39 15.74 -8.96 -4.59
C TYR A 39 16.96 -8.07 -4.37
N LEU A 40 17.48 -8.04 -3.14
CA LEU A 40 18.67 -7.29 -2.75
C LEU A 40 19.63 -8.19 -1.98
N PHE A 41 20.91 -8.18 -2.35
CA PHE A 41 21.93 -9.05 -1.76
C PHE A 41 21.55 -10.54 -1.80
N GLY A 42 20.79 -10.96 -2.82
CA GLY A 42 20.27 -12.33 -2.96
C GLY A 42 19.06 -12.65 -2.07
N LEU A 43 18.56 -11.68 -1.31
CA LEU A 43 17.43 -11.85 -0.40
C LEU A 43 16.18 -11.17 -0.96
N LYS A 44 15.03 -11.80 -0.75
CA LYS A 44 13.72 -11.25 -1.08
C LYS A 44 13.29 -10.26 0.00
N VAL A 45 13.07 -9.02 -0.41
CA VAL A 45 12.54 -7.91 0.40
C VAL A 45 11.12 -7.62 -0.04
N CYS A 46 10.20 -7.47 0.91
CA CYS A 46 8.78 -7.20 0.67
C CYS A 46 8.33 -5.99 1.51
N PRO A 47 8.68 -4.75 1.11
CA PRO A 47 8.62 -3.58 1.99
C PRO A 47 7.24 -3.31 2.59
N ASP A 48 6.18 -3.45 1.81
CA ASP A 48 4.83 -3.13 2.24
C ASP A 48 4.26 -4.19 3.20
N LEU A 49 4.47 -5.47 2.91
CA LEU A 49 4.11 -6.57 3.82
C LEU A 49 4.87 -6.44 5.14
N ASP A 50 6.18 -6.20 5.07
CA ASP A 50 7.03 -6.01 6.25
C ASP A 50 6.59 -4.79 7.07
N THR A 51 6.29 -3.67 6.40
CA THR A 51 5.80 -2.45 7.07
C THR A 51 4.49 -2.71 7.80
N VAL A 52 3.51 -3.36 7.17
CA VAL A 52 2.23 -3.69 7.83
C VAL A 52 2.46 -4.63 9.00
N MET A 53 3.21 -5.71 8.78
CA MET A 53 3.51 -6.73 9.79
C MET A 53 4.22 -6.13 11.02
N TYR A 54 5.28 -5.35 10.83
CA TYR A 54 6.01 -4.70 11.92
C TYR A 54 5.20 -3.61 12.61
N THR A 55 4.45 -2.79 11.84
CA THR A 55 3.65 -1.69 12.39
C THR A 55 2.56 -2.21 13.32
N LEU A 56 1.88 -3.30 12.93
CA LEU A 56 0.79 -3.87 13.71
C LEU A 56 1.28 -4.87 14.77
N GLY A 57 2.45 -5.50 14.55
CA GLY A 57 3.11 -6.40 15.51
C GLY A 57 4.03 -5.71 16.52
N GLY A 58 4.04 -4.37 16.58
CA GLY A 58 4.81 -3.59 17.56
C GLY A 58 6.33 -3.58 17.33
N GLY A 59 6.78 -3.86 16.10
CA GLY A 59 8.20 -3.94 15.74
C GLY A 59 8.77 -2.74 14.99
N ILE A 60 7.93 -1.81 14.54
CA ILE A 60 8.34 -0.70 13.67
C ILE A 60 9.15 0.36 14.43
N ASN A 61 10.08 1.04 13.74
CA ASN A 61 10.67 2.27 14.23
C ASN A 61 9.66 3.43 14.11
N GLU A 62 9.13 3.91 15.24
CA GLU A 62 8.11 4.98 15.27
C GLU A 62 8.61 6.34 14.77
N GLU A 63 9.90 6.65 14.94
CA GLU A 63 10.49 7.92 14.52
C GLU A 63 10.62 8.00 13.00
N GLN A 64 11.16 6.94 12.39
CA GLN A 64 11.37 6.88 10.93
C GLN A 64 10.09 6.48 10.17
N GLY A 65 9.21 5.70 10.82
CA GLY A 65 7.97 5.18 10.25
C GLY A 65 8.14 3.98 9.31
N TRP A 66 9.37 3.48 9.14
CA TRP A 66 9.73 2.29 8.38
C TRP A 66 10.91 1.58 9.07
N GLY A 67 11.15 0.31 8.75
CA GLY A 67 12.20 -0.49 9.40
C GLY A 67 11.88 -0.84 10.86
N ARG A 68 12.79 -1.55 11.52
CA ARG A 68 12.57 -2.08 12.87
C ARG A 68 13.12 -1.17 13.97
N ALA A 69 12.52 -1.22 15.16
CA ALA A 69 13.06 -0.57 16.35
C ALA A 69 14.37 -1.25 16.84
N ASP A 70 15.25 -0.45 17.44
CA ASP A 70 16.57 -0.84 17.96
C ASP A 70 17.44 -1.57 16.92
N GLU A 71 17.49 -1.00 15.72
CA GLU A 71 18.20 -1.57 14.59
C GLU A 71 19.69 -1.21 14.60
N THR A 72 20.51 -2.13 14.12
CA THR A 72 21.93 -1.90 13.81
C THR A 72 22.19 -2.11 12.32
N PHE A 73 23.32 -1.61 11.82
CA PHE A 73 23.64 -1.64 10.39
C PHE A 73 25.04 -2.23 10.13
N GLN A 74 25.45 -3.19 10.95
CA GLN A 74 26.78 -3.80 10.84
C GLN A 74 26.91 -4.62 9.57
N VAL A 75 25.88 -5.39 9.21
CA VAL A 75 25.85 -6.17 7.95
C VAL A 75 25.95 -5.25 6.75
N LYS A 76 25.21 -4.12 6.77
CA LYS A 76 25.31 -3.09 5.73
C LYS A 76 26.74 -2.53 5.62
N GLY A 77 27.38 -2.25 6.75
CA GLY A 77 28.75 -1.76 6.81
C GLY A 77 29.74 -2.74 6.16
N GLU A 78 29.64 -4.03 6.47
CA GLU A 78 30.48 -5.08 5.88
C GLU A 78 30.21 -5.27 4.39
N LEU A 79 28.94 -5.27 3.96
CA LEU A 79 28.57 -5.35 2.54
C LEU A 79 29.17 -4.18 1.73
N ALA A 80 29.14 -2.97 2.29
CA ALA A 80 29.79 -1.81 1.69
C ALA A 80 31.31 -1.97 1.63
N ALA A 81 31.95 -2.51 2.67
CA ALA A 81 33.39 -2.80 2.67
C ALA A 81 33.80 -3.84 1.62
N TYR A 82 32.92 -4.79 1.30
CA TYR A 82 33.08 -5.73 0.18
C TYR A 82 32.78 -5.11 -1.20
N GLY A 83 32.24 -3.89 -1.27
CA GLY A 83 31.82 -3.25 -2.53
C GLY A 83 30.61 -3.92 -3.18
N VAL A 84 29.75 -4.56 -2.38
CA VAL A 84 28.59 -5.33 -2.88
C VAL A 84 27.31 -4.54 -2.71
N GLY A 85 26.54 -4.46 -3.80
CA GLY A 85 25.17 -3.97 -3.83
C GLY A 85 25.00 -2.44 -3.71
N PRO A 86 23.74 -1.97 -3.71
CA PRO A 86 23.46 -0.54 -3.75
C PRO A 86 23.68 0.14 -2.39
N GLU A 87 24.58 1.12 -2.33
CA GLU A 87 24.80 1.95 -1.11
C GLU A 87 23.54 2.72 -0.66
N TRP A 88 22.66 3.01 -1.63
CA TRP A 88 21.46 3.82 -1.43
C TRP A 88 20.32 3.06 -0.74
N PHE A 89 20.35 1.73 -0.66
CA PHE A 89 19.33 0.94 0.02
C PHE A 89 19.86 0.41 1.36
N GLY A 90 19.22 0.82 2.46
CA GLY A 90 19.62 0.41 3.81
C GLY A 90 18.71 -0.67 4.35
N LEU A 91 19.28 -1.84 4.62
CA LEU A 91 18.64 -2.90 5.41
C LEU A 91 19.32 -2.97 6.77
N GLY A 92 18.49 -3.05 7.81
CA GLY A 92 18.95 -3.24 9.18
C GLY A 92 19.26 -4.70 9.49
N ASP A 93 20.14 -4.95 10.46
CA ASP A 93 20.58 -6.30 10.84
C ASP A 93 19.43 -7.19 11.32
N ARG A 94 18.45 -6.64 12.06
CA ARG A 94 17.23 -7.35 12.46
C ARG A 94 16.29 -7.56 11.27
N ASP A 95 16.24 -6.62 10.33
CA ASP A 95 15.42 -6.74 9.11
C ASP A 95 15.96 -7.84 8.18
N PHE A 96 17.28 -7.95 8.07
CA PHE A 96 17.96 -9.06 7.38
C PHE A 96 17.46 -10.43 7.85
N ALA A 97 17.16 -10.61 9.14
CA ALA A 97 16.64 -11.88 9.66
C ALA A 97 15.30 -12.26 9.02
N THR A 98 14.38 -11.30 8.84
CA THR A 98 13.09 -11.54 8.17
C THR A 98 13.33 -11.94 6.71
N HIS A 99 14.22 -11.24 6.01
CA HIS A 99 14.51 -11.52 4.60
C HIS A 99 15.22 -12.86 4.40
N ILE A 100 16.08 -13.28 5.33
CA ILE A 100 16.70 -14.62 5.32
C ILE A 100 15.63 -15.69 5.46
N VAL A 101 14.76 -15.60 6.47
CA VAL A 101 13.67 -16.57 6.70
C VAL A 101 12.77 -16.65 5.47
N ARG A 102 12.32 -15.49 4.95
CA ARG A 102 11.50 -15.42 3.74
C ARG A 102 12.17 -16.11 2.56
N THR A 103 13.41 -15.73 2.26
CA THR A 103 14.12 -16.25 1.08
C THR A 103 14.37 -17.74 1.20
N GLN A 104 14.69 -18.23 2.39
CA GLN A 104 14.87 -19.67 2.64
C GLN A 104 13.57 -20.44 2.39
N MET A 105 12.43 -19.94 2.86
CA MET A 105 11.14 -20.59 2.64
C MET A 105 10.72 -20.56 1.17
N LEU A 106 10.88 -19.42 0.49
CA LEU A 106 10.64 -19.31 -0.96
C LEU A 106 11.53 -20.30 -1.74
N GLY A 107 12.82 -20.40 -1.38
CA GLY A 107 13.76 -21.35 -1.98
C GLY A 107 13.41 -22.82 -1.70
N ALA A 108 12.65 -23.10 -0.64
CA ALA A 108 12.10 -24.42 -0.33
C ALA A 108 10.75 -24.71 -1.02
N GLY A 109 10.24 -23.77 -1.83
CA GLY A 109 9.02 -23.95 -2.62
C GLY A 109 7.73 -23.46 -1.96
N TYR A 110 7.79 -22.79 -0.80
CA TYR A 110 6.61 -22.17 -0.20
C TYR A 110 6.24 -20.89 -0.97
N PRO A 111 4.95 -20.63 -1.23
CA PRO A 111 4.50 -19.37 -1.83
C PRO A 111 4.59 -18.20 -0.85
N LEU A 112 4.64 -16.95 -1.35
CA LEU A 112 4.79 -15.75 -0.52
C LEU A 112 3.66 -15.58 0.52
N SER A 113 2.45 -16.03 0.20
CA SER A 113 1.29 -16.09 1.08
C SER A 113 1.56 -16.93 2.32
N ALA A 114 2.04 -18.17 2.15
CA ALA A 114 2.41 -19.06 3.24
C ALA A 114 3.61 -18.53 4.04
N VAL A 115 4.56 -17.88 3.36
CA VAL A 115 5.70 -17.24 4.04
C VAL A 115 5.26 -16.07 4.91
N THR A 116 4.36 -15.23 4.39
CA THR A 116 3.78 -14.10 5.14
C THR A 116 3.01 -14.59 6.36
N GLU A 117 2.22 -15.65 6.22
CA GLU A 117 1.51 -16.29 7.34
C GLU A 117 2.48 -16.79 8.42
N ALA A 118 3.52 -17.52 8.04
CA ALA A 118 4.53 -18.03 8.98
C ALA A 118 5.28 -16.91 9.71
N LEU A 119 5.64 -15.82 9.01
CA LEU A 119 6.24 -14.65 9.64
C LEU A 119 5.26 -13.98 10.63
N CYS A 120 3.97 -13.93 10.27
CA CYS A 120 2.92 -13.37 11.12
C CYS A 120 2.67 -14.19 12.40
N GLU A 121 3.05 -15.47 12.48
CA GLU A 121 2.99 -16.24 13.74
C GLU A 121 3.85 -15.59 14.85
N ARG A 122 5.02 -15.06 14.46
CA ARG A 122 5.89 -14.32 15.38
C ARG A 122 5.34 -12.94 15.70
N TRP A 123 4.89 -12.21 14.69
CA TRP A 123 4.56 -10.79 14.82
C TRP A 123 3.16 -10.53 15.34
N GLN A 124 2.24 -11.48 15.17
CA GLN A 124 0.85 -11.43 15.62
C GLN A 124 0.19 -10.07 15.32
N PRO A 125 0.14 -9.62 14.05
CA PRO A 125 -0.34 -8.29 13.71
C PRO A 125 -1.84 -8.07 14.01
N GLY A 126 -2.58 -9.12 14.38
CA GLY A 126 -4.01 -9.06 14.69
C GLY A 126 -4.87 -8.68 13.48
N VAL A 127 -4.38 -9.00 12.29
CA VAL A 127 -5.09 -8.95 11.00
C VAL A 127 -4.62 -10.14 10.17
N ARG A 128 -5.40 -10.57 9.19
CA ARG A 128 -4.93 -11.51 8.17
C ARG A 128 -4.22 -10.73 7.07
N LEU A 129 -2.90 -10.91 6.92
CA LEU A 129 -2.11 -10.22 5.90
C LEU A 129 -1.87 -11.15 4.70
N LEU A 130 -2.43 -10.81 3.55
CA LEU A 130 -2.27 -11.52 2.29
C LEU A 130 -1.45 -10.68 1.32
N PRO A 131 -0.42 -11.21 0.63
CA PRO A 131 0.12 -10.54 -0.54
C PRO A 131 -0.96 -10.45 -1.63
N MET A 132 -0.94 -9.40 -2.46
CA MET A 132 -1.85 -9.30 -3.60
C MET A 132 -1.67 -10.46 -4.60
N SER A 133 -0.44 -10.97 -4.73
CA SER A 133 -0.09 -12.11 -5.57
C SER A 133 1.08 -12.89 -4.96
N ASP A 134 1.12 -14.19 -5.24
CA ASP A 134 2.33 -15.01 -5.01
C ASP A 134 3.31 -14.92 -6.19
N ASP A 135 2.86 -14.40 -7.34
CA ASP A 135 3.67 -14.19 -8.52
C ASP A 135 4.52 -12.92 -8.37
N ARG A 136 5.65 -12.90 -9.09
CA ARG A 136 6.55 -11.75 -9.08
C ARG A 136 5.93 -10.59 -9.86
N ILE A 137 5.71 -9.48 -9.16
CA ILE A 137 5.29 -8.20 -9.72
C ILE A 137 6.28 -7.14 -9.22
N GLU A 138 6.81 -6.31 -10.11
CA GLU A 138 7.75 -5.26 -9.72
C GLU A 138 7.40 -3.95 -10.41
N THR A 139 7.01 -2.96 -9.62
CA THR A 139 6.72 -1.61 -10.09
C THR A 139 8.01 -0.97 -10.61
N HIS A 140 8.02 -0.63 -11.88
CA HIS A 140 9.10 0.10 -12.54
C HIS A 140 8.63 1.47 -12.99
N VAL A 141 9.52 2.45 -12.91
CA VAL A 141 9.28 3.83 -13.35
C VAL A 141 10.15 4.10 -14.58
N ALA A 142 9.52 4.51 -15.67
CA ALA A 142 10.23 4.99 -16.85
C ALA A 142 10.71 6.43 -16.61
N VAL A 143 12.00 6.67 -16.77
CA VAL A 143 12.64 7.99 -16.55
C VAL A 143 13.63 8.29 -17.67
N ASP A 144 13.87 9.57 -17.94
CA ASP A 144 14.95 10.00 -18.84
C ASP A 144 16.20 10.35 -18.02
N VAL A 145 17.27 9.58 -18.19
CA VAL A 145 18.55 9.80 -17.49
C VAL A 145 19.69 9.75 -18.49
N GLY A 146 20.45 10.84 -18.60
CA GLY A 146 21.56 10.94 -19.54
C GLY A 146 21.15 10.93 -21.02
N GLY A 147 19.92 11.36 -21.33
CA GLY A 147 19.38 11.36 -22.69
C GLY A 147 18.78 10.02 -23.15
N GLU A 148 18.73 9.00 -22.28
CA GLU A 148 18.15 7.70 -22.56
C GLU A 148 16.93 7.44 -21.65
N ARG A 149 15.87 6.85 -22.23
CA ARG A 149 14.73 6.33 -21.48
C ARG A 149 15.12 5.01 -20.81
N LYS A 150 14.99 4.94 -19.49
CA LYS A 150 15.26 3.73 -18.69
C LYS A 150 14.07 3.40 -17.80
N ALA A 151 13.76 2.11 -17.69
CA ALA A 151 12.85 1.62 -16.66
C ALA A 151 13.70 1.20 -15.45
N ILE A 152 13.46 1.83 -14.31
CA ILE A 152 14.15 1.52 -13.05
C ILE A 152 13.14 1.03 -12.02
N HIS A 153 13.56 0.13 -11.13
CA HIS A 153 12.70 -0.36 -10.06
C HIS A 153 12.22 0.81 -9.18
N PHE A 154 10.98 0.77 -8.68
CA PHE A 154 10.38 1.86 -7.90
C PHE A 154 11.22 2.23 -6.67
N GLN A 155 11.76 1.24 -5.96
CA GLN A 155 12.71 1.49 -4.85
C GLN A 155 13.95 2.30 -5.28
N GLU A 156 14.50 2.06 -6.47
CA GLU A 156 15.61 2.89 -6.97
C GLU A 156 15.14 4.31 -7.29
N TYR A 157 14.00 4.46 -7.97
CA TYR A 157 13.43 5.77 -8.24
C TYR A 157 13.16 6.58 -6.96
N TRP A 158 12.57 5.93 -5.96
CA TRP A 158 12.11 6.56 -4.73
C TRP A 158 13.23 6.81 -3.73
N VAL A 159 14.10 5.84 -3.50
CA VAL A 159 15.14 5.94 -2.46
C VAL A 159 16.41 6.58 -2.99
N LYS A 160 16.91 6.13 -4.16
CA LYS A 160 18.16 6.63 -4.74
C LYS A 160 17.94 7.99 -5.40
N LEU A 161 16.97 8.08 -6.31
CA LEU A 161 16.73 9.31 -7.06
C LEU A 161 15.84 10.29 -6.30
N ARG A 162 15.18 9.88 -5.20
CA ARG A 162 14.27 10.73 -4.42
C ARG A 162 13.22 11.43 -5.31
N ALA A 163 12.74 10.72 -6.33
CA ALA A 163 11.86 11.25 -7.38
C ALA A 163 12.32 12.59 -8.00
N SER A 164 13.63 12.88 -8.01
CA SER A 164 14.20 14.13 -8.53
C SER A 164 14.17 14.23 -10.06
N VAL A 165 13.87 13.11 -10.73
CA VAL A 165 13.64 13.06 -12.17
C VAL A 165 12.17 12.78 -12.45
N ASP A 166 11.64 13.37 -13.52
CA ASP A 166 10.23 13.21 -13.87
C ASP A 166 9.95 11.77 -14.31
N ALA A 167 8.92 11.19 -13.70
CA ALA A 167 8.38 9.91 -14.08
C ALA A 167 7.55 10.05 -15.35
N GLN A 168 7.79 9.16 -16.31
CA GLN A 168 7.24 9.23 -17.67
C GLN A 168 6.16 8.18 -17.89
N ALA A 169 6.27 7.08 -17.15
CA ALA A 169 5.27 6.04 -17.01
C ALA A 169 5.57 5.25 -15.74
N VAL A 170 4.54 4.63 -15.18
CA VAL A 170 4.64 3.64 -14.11
C VAL A 170 4.13 2.32 -14.65
N VAL A 171 4.93 1.26 -14.52
CA VAL A 171 4.65 -0.06 -15.11
C VAL A 171 4.79 -1.14 -14.04
N PRO A 172 3.71 -1.81 -13.63
CA PRO A 172 3.79 -2.97 -12.74
C PRO A 172 4.22 -4.21 -13.55
N VAL A 173 5.53 -4.42 -13.68
CA VAL A 173 6.10 -5.48 -14.52
C VAL A 173 5.69 -6.85 -13.98
N GLY A 174 5.04 -7.66 -14.81
CA GLY A 174 4.54 -8.99 -14.46
C GLY A 174 3.09 -9.05 -14.01
N ALA A 175 2.44 -7.91 -13.73
CA ALA A 175 1.07 -7.87 -13.21
C ALA A 175 0.06 -8.54 -14.15
N GLU A 176 0.14 -8.31 -15.46
CA GLU A 176 -0.76 -8.91 -16.46
C GLU A 176 -0.73 -10.45 -16.50
N GLN A 177 0.37 -11.06 -16.05
CA GLN A 177 0.52 -12.52 -16.00
C GLN A 177 0.28 -13.10 -14.60
N ALA A 178 0.23 -12.24 -13.58
CA ALA A 178 0.07 -12.63 -12.20
C ALA A 178 -1.36 -13.05 -11.88
N LYS A 179 -1.51 -13.79 -10.78
CA LYS A 179 -2.82 -14.20 -10.24
C LYS A 179 -2.99 -13.69 -8.81
N PRO A 180 -4.23 -13.44 -8.37
CA PRO A 180 -4.50 -13.16 -6.97
C PRO A 180 -3.95 -14.29 -6.09
N ALA A 181 -3.29 -13.94 -4.99
CA ALA A 181 -2.79 -14.94 -4.05
C ALA A 181 -3.95 -15.75 -3.41
N PRO A 182 -3.70 -16.97 -2.91
CA PRO A 182 -4.71 -17.76 -2.21
C PRO A 182 -5.39 -16.97 -1.07
N GLY A 183 -6.71 -16.92 -1.08
CA GLY A 183 -7.50 -16.21 -0.08
C GLY A 183 -7.87 -14.78 -0.46
N VAL A 184 -7.26 -14.17 -1.49
CA VAL A 184 -7.54 -12.78 -1.88
C VAL A 184 -8.97 -12.62 -2.40
N LEU A 185 -9.36 -13.45 -3.37
CA LEU A 185 -10.71 -13.38 -3.95
C LEU A 185 -11.78 -13.81 -2.96
N GLU A 186 -11.49 -14.81 -2.12
CA GLU A 186 -12.39 -15.25 -1.06
C GLU A 186 -12.59 -14.17 0.01
N ALA A 187 -11.54 -13.44 0.37
CA ALA A 187 -11.65 -12.32 1.30
C ALA A 187 -12.53 -11.21 0.72
N ILE A 188 -12.33 -10.83 -0.54
CA ILE A 188 -13.15 -9.82 -1.24
C ILE A 188 -14.62 -10.26 -1.29
N GLY A 189 -14.89 -11.49 -1.76
CA GLY A 189 -16.25 -12.01 -1.91
C GLY A 189 -16.98 -12.29 -0.59
N SER A 190 -16.28 -12.23 0.54
CA SER A 190 -16.85 -12.38 1.88
C SER A 190 -16.77 -11.10 2.71
N ALA A 191 -16.29 -10.00 2.16
CA ALA A 191 -16.21 -8.72 2.86
C ALA A 191 -17.62 -8.21 3.17
N ASP A 192 -17.78 -7.49 4.29
CA ASP A 192 -18.96 -6.66 4.56
C ASP A 192 -18.72 -5.20 4.10
N VAL A 193 -17.44 -4.81 3.98
CA VAL A 193 -16.96 -3.50 3.49
C VAL A 193 -15.52 -3.63 2.97
N ILE A 194 -15.21 -2.90 1.91
CA ILE A 194 -13.88 -2.80 1.32
C ILE A 194 -13.38 -1.37 1.47
N LEU A 195 -12.17 -1.20 2.02
CA LEU A 195 -11.58 0.11 2.29
C LEU A 195 -10.32 0.33 1.45
N PHE A 196 -10.23 1.49 0.79
CA PHE A 196 -8.99 1.97 0.19
C PHE A 196 -8.37 3.02 1.13
N PRO A 197 -7.32 2.67 1.89
CA PRO A 197 -6.64 3.60 2.78
C PRO A 197 -6.00 4.74 1.97
N PRO A 198 -5.61 5.86 2.62
CA PRO A 198 -4.95 7.00 1.96
C PRO A 198 -3.48 6.68 1.62
N SER A 199 -3.27 5.63 0.82
CA SER A 199 -1.99 5.20 0.24
C SER A 199 -1.84 5.77 -1.17
N ASN A 200 -0.66 5.62 -1.77
CA ASN A 200 -0.46 6.10 -3.14
C ASN A 200 -1.42 5.37 -4.11
N PRO A 201 -2.22 6.11 -4.91
CA PRO A 201 -3.23 5.49 -5.76
C PRO A 201 -2.65 4.76 -6.97
N VAL A 202 -1.40 5.06 -7.36
CA VAL A 202 -0.73 4.48 -8.52
C VAL A 202 0.15 3.29 -8.11
N VAL A 203 1.09 3.53 -7.19
CA VAL A 203 2.14 2.55 -6.83
C VAL A 203 1.84 1.74 -5.56
N SER A 204 0.67 1.95 -4.94
CA SER A 204 0.19 1.10 -3.85
C SER A 204 -1.14 0.45 -4.24
N VAL A 205 -2.26 1.14 -4.07
CA VAL A 205 -3.59 0.56 -4.34
C VAL A 205 -3.74 0.22 -5.83
N GLY A 206 -3.30 1.10 -6.72
CA GLY A 206 -3.35 0.86 -8.18
C GLY A 206 -2.55 -0.37 -8.61
N THR A 207 -1.44 -0.68 -7.94
CA THR A 207 -0.66 -1.88 -8.24
C THR A 207 -1.40 -3.16 -7.81
N ILE A 208 -2.10 -3.12 -6.67
CA ILE A 208 -2.98 -4.22 -6.23
C ILE A 208 -4.10 -4.43 -7.26
N LEU A 209 -4.75 -3.35 -7.70
CA LEU A 209 -5.82 -3.40 -8.69
C LEU A 209 -5.34 -3.82 -10.09
N ALA A 210 -4.03 -3.78 -10.36
CA ALA A 210 -3.47 -4.21 -11.64
C ALA A 210 -3.34 -5.74 -11.77
N VAL A 211 -3.49 -6.49 -10.68
CA VAL A 211 -3.52 -7.97 -10.72
C VAL A 211 -4.87 -8.43 -11.28
N PRO A 212 -4.89 -9.16 -12.41
CA PRO A 212 -6.13 -9.62 -13.03
C PRO A 212 -7.04 -10.37 -12.06
N GLY A 213 -8.32 -10.01 -12.02
CA GLY A 213 -9.33 -10.62 -11.15
C GLY A 213 -9.56 -9.87 -9.85
N ILE A 214 -8.61 -9.06 -9.35
CA ILE A 214 -8.82 -8.30 -8.09
C ILE A 214 -9.82 -7.18 -8.31
N ARG A 215 -9.62 -6.33 -9.34
CA ARG A 215 -10.51 -5.20 -9.63
C ARG A 215 -11.93 -5.68 -9.93
N GLU A 216 -12.05 -6.74 -10.73
CA GLU A 216 -13.34 -7.34 -11.11
C GLU A 216 -14.05 -7.89 -9.86
N ALA A 217 -13.33 -8.62 -9.01
CA ALA A 217 -13.93 -9.16 -7.78
C ALA A 217 -14.43 -8.08 -6.83
N ILE A 218 -13.74 -6.93 -6.74
CA ILE A 218 -14.18 -5.81 -5.90
C ILE A 218 -15.45 -5.18 -6.49
N ALA A 219 -15.47 -4.93 -7.81
CA ALA A 219 -16.65 -4.36 -8.48
C ALA A 219 -17.88 -5.29 -8.38
N ASP A 220 -17.67 -6.60 -8.43
CA ASP A 220 -18.72 -7.62 -8.36
C ASP A 220 -19.09 -8.01 -6.91
N ALA A 221 -18.38 -7.51 -5.90
CA ALA A 221 -18.58 -7.92 -4.49
C ALA A 221 -19.95 -7.53 -3.94
N GLY A 222 -20.58 -6.49 -4.49
CA GLY A 222 -21.90 -6.01 -4.05
C GLY A 222 -21.93 -5.47 -2.62
N VAL A 223 -20.78 -5.02 -2.12
CA VAL A 223 -20.62 -4.43 -0.78
C VAL A 223 -19.98 -3.04 -0.89
N PRO A 224 -20.19 -2.15 0.09
CA PRO A 224 -19.62 -0.82 0.07
C PRO A 224 -18.10 -0.81 -0.14
N VAL A 225 -17.64 -0.06 -1.13
CA VAL A 225 -16.23 0.27 -1.34
C VAL A 225 -16.00 1.73 -1.02
N VAL A 226 -15.29 1.99 0.07
CA VAL A 226 -15.01 3.35 0.56
C VAL A 226 -13.53 3.66 0.50
N GLY A 227 -13.17 4.70 -0.24
CA GLY A 227 -11.80 5.20 -0.31
C GLY A 227 -11.57 6.47 0.49
N LEU A 228 -10.33 6.68 0.91
CA LEU A 228 -9.88 7.88 1.59
C LEU A 228 -8.82 8.57 0.74
N SER A 229 -8.98 9.88 0.51
CA SER A 229 -8.04 10.64 -0.29
C SER A 229 -6.64 10.65 0.31
N PRO A 230 -5.59 10.31 -0.46
CA PRO A 230 -4.20 10.50 -0.06
C PRO A 230 -3.71 11.94 -0.29
N ILE A 231 -4.52 12.78 -0.93
CA ILE A 231 -4.27 14.20 -1.20
C ILE A 231 -5.01 15.04 -0.18
N VAL A 232 -4.32 16.02 0.40
CA VAL A 232 -4.86 17.01 1.34
C VAL A 232 -4.47 18.40 0.82
N GLY A 233 -5.44 19.15 0.33
CA GLY A 233 -5.19 20.39 -0.40
C GLY A 233 -4.68 20.10 -1.82
N ASP A 234 -3.57 20.73 -2.19
CA ASP A 234 -2.92 20.59 -3.50
C ASP A 234 -1.73 19.63 -3.49
N ALA A 235 -1.51 18.89 -2.39
CA ALA A 235 -0.35 18.01 -2.23
C ALA A 235 -0.67 16.68 -1.50
N PRO A 236 0.09 15.62 -1.78
CA PRO A 236 0.06 14.40 -0.97
C PRO A 236 0.53 14.65 0.46
N VAL A 237 -0.09 13.98 1.45
CA VAL A 237 0.30 14.12 2.87
C VAL A 237 1.74 13.67 3.12
N ARG A 238 2.19 12.61 2.44
CA ARG A 238 3.56 12.08 2.50
C ARG A 238 3.98 11.51 1.16
N GLY A 239 5.26 11.70 0.84
CA GLY A 239 5.87 11.20 -0.38
C GLY A 239 5.53 12.05 -1.61
N MET A 240 5.96 11.57 -2.76
CA MET A 240 5.81 12.19 -4.07
C MET A 240 4.71 11.52 -4.90
N ALA A 241 3.52 11.33 -4.32
CA ALA A 241 2.41 10.74 -5.05
C ALA A 241 1.97 11.59 -6.24
N ASP A 242 2.20 12.90 -6.18
CA ASP A 242 2.03 13.86 -7.26
C ASP A 242 2.84 13.49 -8.51
N LYS A 243 4.09 13.06 -8.34
CA LYS A 243 4.95 12.60 -9.44
C LYS A 243 4.40 11.34 -10.11
N MET A 244 3.86 10.41 -9.31
CA MET A 244 3.28 9.18 -9.84
C MET A 244 1.95 9.42 -10.53
N LEU A 245 1.11 10.29 -9.97
CA LEU A 245 -0.15 10.73 -10.57
C LEU A 245 0.08 11.45 -11.91
N ALA A 246 1.04 12.37 -11.96
CA ALA A 246 1.42 13.06 -13.19
C ALA A 246 1.88 12.08 -14.28
N ALA A 247 2.64 11.04 -13.91
CA ALA A 247 3.13 10.02 -14.84
C ALA A 247 2.02 9.18 -15.48
N VAL A 248 0.83 9.14 -14.88
CA VAL A 248 -0.36 8.46 -15.43
C VAL A 248 -1.44 9.44 -15.90
N GLY A 249 -1.12 10.74 -15.99
CA GLY A 249 -2.01 11.78 -16.48
C GLY A 249 -3.15 12.14 -15.53
N VAL A 250 -2.97 11.92 -14.23
CA VAL A 250 -3.97 12.25 -13.19
C VAL A 250 -3.48 13.48 -12.42
N GLU A 251 -4.37 14.44 -12.20
CA GLU A 251 -4.08 15.61 -11.38
C GLU A 251 -3.93 15.24 -9.90
N SER A 252 -3.11 16.00 -9.17
CA SER A 252 -2.89 15.79 -7.73
C SER A 252 -3.97 16.45 -6.89
N THR A 253 -5.22 16.07 -7.13
CA THR A 253 -6.40 16.55 -6.38
C THR A 253 -7.23 15.38 -5.88
N ALA A 254 -7.91 15.56 -4.75
CA ALA A 254 -8.76 14.51 -4.18
C ALA A 254 -9.86 14.04 -5.14
N ALA A 255 -10.44 14.94 -5.94
CA ALA A 255 -11.45 14.60 -6.94
C ALA A 255 -10.89 13.85 -8.16
N ALA A 256 -9.69 14.22 -8.63
CA ALA A 256 -9.05 13.52 -9.73
C ALA A 256 -8.69 12.07 -9.35
N VAL A 257 -8.26 11.83 -8.11
CA VAL A 257 -8.01 10.47 -7.60
C VAL A 257 -9.31 9.65 -7.51
N ALA A 258 -10.41 10.25 -7.03
CA ALA A 258 -11.71 9.57 -7.02
C ALA A 258 -12.15 9.15 -8.44
N ARG A 259 -12.00 10.04 -9.43
CA ARG A 259 -12.26 9.73 -10.85
C ARG A 259 -11.33 8.66 -11.40
N HIS A 260 -10.07 8.66 -10.98
CA HIS A 260 -9.09 7.66 -11.42
C HIS A 260 -9.50 6.24 -10.99
N TYR A 261 -10.01 6.07 -9.77
CA TYR A 261 -10.59 4.78 -9.36
C TYR A 261 -11.91 4.49 -10.09
N GLY A 262 -12.80 5.49 -10.14
CA GLY A 262 -14.08 5.47 -10.85
C GLY A 262 -15.26 4.96 -10.02
N SER A 263 -16.48 5.42 -10.35
CA SER A 263 -17.73 5.02 -9.68
C SER A 263 -18.19 3.59 -9.96
N GLY A 264 -17.54 2.90 -10.90
CA GLY A 264 -17.69 1.44 -11.04
C GLY A 264 -16.92 0.64 -10.00
N LEU A 265 -16.10 1.31 -9.17
CA LEU A 265 -15.31 0.68 -8.11
C LEU A 265 -15.53 1.34 -6.75
N LEU A 266 -15.73 2.66 -6.68
CA LEU A 266 -15.97 3.40 -5.43
C LEU A 266 -17.45 3.73 -5.25
N ASP A 267 -17.99 3.44 -4.08
CA ASP A 267 -19.31 3.90 -3.63
C ASP A 267 -19.19 5.15 -2.75
N GLY A 268 -18.13 5.20 -1.93
CA GLY A 268 -17.85 6.29 -1.00
C GLY A 268 -16.43 6.84 -1.13
N TRP A 269 -16.27 8.15 -0.96
CA TRP A 269 -14.98 8.82 -0.97
C TRP A 269 -14.90 9.87 0.15
N LEU A 270 -13.88 9.75 1.00
CA LEU A 270 -13.55 10.76 1.99
C LEU A 270 -12.46 11.69 1.48
N VAL A 271 -12.67 12.99 1.64
CA VAL A 271 -11.68 14.05 1.38
C VAL A 271 -11.37 14.81 2.66
N ASP A 272 -10.24 15.53 2.71
CA ASP A 272 -9.96 16.34 3.90
C ASP A 272 -10.92 17.53 3.98
N THR A 273 -11.15 18.04 5.20
CA THR A 273 -11.87 19.29 5.43
C THR A 273 -11.36 20.47 4.60
N VAL A 274 -10.06 20.55 4.30
CA VAL A 274 -9.52 21.61 3.42
C VAL A 274 -9.97 21.47 1.97
N ASP A 275 -10.36 20.25 1.56
CA ASP A 275 -10.82 19.91 0.21
C ASP A 275 -12.35 19.87 0.10
N ALA A 276 -13.08 20.42 1.08
CA ALA A 276 -14.55 20.40 1.08
C ALA A 276 -15.18 20.97 -0.22
N GLY A 277 -14.47 21.86 -0.91
CA GLY A 277 -14.90 22.42 -2.20
C GLY A 277 -15.02 21.39 -3.33
N VAL A 278 -14.40 20.21 -3.23
CA VAL A 278 -14.46 19.18 -4.29
C VAL A 278 -15.57 18.15 -4.07
N VAL A 279 -16.32 18.24 -2.97
CA VAL A 279 -17.36 17.25 -2.63
C VAL A 279 -18.42 17.16 -3.73
N GLU A 280 -18.99 18.29 -4.17
CA GLU A 280 -20.02 18.32 -5.22
C GLU A 280 -19.50 17.78 -6.56
N GLU A 281 -18.21 17.99 -6.87
CA GLU A 281 -17.56 17.48 -8.08
C GLU A 281 -17.48 15.95 -8.07
N VAL A 282 -17.14 15.35 -6.92
CA VAL A 282 -17.07 13.89 -6.76
C VAL A 282 -18.47 13.27 -6.76
N GLU A 283 -19.45 13.90 -6.08
CA GLU A 283 -20.83 13.42 -6.09
C GLU A 283 -21.45 13.46 -7.50
N SER A 284 -21.13 14.49 -8.28
CA SER A 284 -21.55 14.59 -9.69
C SER A 284 -20.95 13.49 -10.58
N ALA A 285 -19.83 12.87 -10.16
CA ALA A 285 -19.22 11.72 -10.81
C ALA A 285 -19.83 10.37 -10.36
N GLY A 286 -20.85 10.40 -9.48
CA GLY A 286 -21.58 9.22 -9.02
C GLY A 286 -20.98 8.52 -7.81
N VAL A 287 -20.09 9.17 -7.06
CA VAL A 287 -19.49 8.62 -5.83
C VAL A 287 -19.92 9.48 -4.64
N ARG A 288 -20.51 8.88 -3.60
CA ARG A 288 -20.91 9.62 -2.39
C ARG A 288 -19.65 10.20 -1.74
N CYS A 289 -19.65 11.50 -1.44
CA CYS A 289 -18.46 12.17 -0.95
C CYS A 289 -18.71 12.91 0.37
N ARG A 290 -17.71 12.92 1.25
CA ARG A 290 -17.76 13.69 2.50
C ARG A 290 -16.38 14.23 2.87
N ALA A 291 -16.35 15.48 3.32
CA ALA A 291 -15.15 16.10 3.88
C ALA A 291 -15.06 15.84 5.39
N VAL A 292 -13.95 15.26 5.85
CA VAL A 292 -13.63 14.97 7.26
C VAL A 292 -12.14 15.19 7.50
N PRO A 293 -11.64 15.34 8.73
CA PRO A 293 -10.19 15.42 8.95
C PRO A 293 -9.48 14.13 8.50
N LEU A 294 -8.51 14.22 7.59
CA LEU A 294 -7.76 13.08 7.04
C LEU A 294 -6.27 13.05 7.42
N MET A 295 -5.88 13.82 8.44
CA MET A 295 -4.52 13.80 8.96
C MET A 295 -4.32 12.72 10.02
N MET A 296 -3.54 11.68 9.70
CA MET A 296 -3.16 10.59 10.61
C MET A 296 -2.04 11.02 11.58
N THR A 297 -2.30 12.02 12.43
CA THR A 297 -1.34 12.57 13.40
C THR A 297 -1.00 11.61 14.52
N ASP A 298 -1.99 10.82 14.94
CA ASP A 298 -1.90 9.80 15.97
C ASP A 298 -2.95 8.70 15.72
N VAL A 299 -2.96 7.68 16.60
CA VAL A 299 -3.86 6.53 16.48
C VAL A 299 -5.32 6.94 16.62
N GLU A 300 -5.65 7.91 17.48
CA GLU A 300 -7.04 8.32 17.72
C GLU A 300 -7.59 9.14 16.56
N ALA A 301 -6.80 10.08 16.01
CA ALA A 301 -7.15 10.79 14.78
C ALA A 301 -7.40 9.82 13.62
N THR A 302 -6.54 8.79 13.50
CA THR A 302 -6.70 7.75 12.48
C THR A 302 -7.91 6.85 12.76
N ALA A 303 -8.23 6.59 14.03
CA ALA A 303 -9.44 5.85 14.41
C ALA A 303 -10.71 6.65 14.09
N ALA A 304 -10.71 7.97 14.30
CA ALA A 304 -11.82 8.84 13.92
C ALA A 304 -12.05 8.82 12.40
N MET A 305 -10.98 8.93 11.61
CA MET A 305 -11.01 8.74 10.16
C MET A 305 -11.62 7.39 9.76
N ALA A 306 -11.17 6.29 10.38
CA ALA A 306 -11.68 4.96 10.08
C ALA A 306 -13.17 4.81 10.45
N ARG A 307 -13.62 5.43 11.55
CA ARG A 307 -15.05 5.46 11.91
C ARG A 307 -15.89 6.20 10.86
N GLU A 308 -15.41 7.33 10.34
CA GLU A 308 -16.10 8.04 9.26
C GLU A 308 -16.19 7.19 7.98
N ALA A 309 -15.15 6.43 7.65
CA ALA A 309 -15.18 5.53 6.50
C ALA A 309 -16.23 4.42 6.68
N LEU A 310 -16.34 3.86 7.89
CA LEU A 310 -17.35 2.84 8.22
C LEU A 310 -18.77 3.41 8.24
N VAL A 311 -18.96 4.63 8.76
CA VAL A 311 -20.25 5.33 8.71
C VAL A 311 -20.67 5.58 7.26
N LEU A 312 -19.75 6.07 6.44
CA LEU A 312 -20.02 6.28 5.01
C LEU A 312 -20.33 4.95 4.30
N ALA A 313 -19.66 3.86 4.66
CA ALA A 313 -19.95 2.54 4.12
C ALA A 313 -21.39 2.09 4.43
N GLU A 314 -21.90 2.33 5.64
CA GLU A 314 -23.30 2.03 5.97
C GLU A 314 -24.29 2.93 5.22
N GLU A 315 -23.93 4.18 4.91
CA GLU A 315 -24.80 5.10 4.14
C GLU A 315 -24.93 4.73 2.66
N VAL A 316 -23.89 4.16 2.07
CA VAL A 316 -23.87 3.73 0.66
C VAL A 316 -24.25 2.27 0.49
N ARG A 317 -24.48 1.54 1.59
CA ARG A 317 -24.98 0.17 1.55
C ARG A 317 -26.41 0.16 1.01
N ALA A 318 -26.57 -0.47 -0.15
CA ALA A 318 -27.86 -0.67 -0.81
C ALA A 318 -28.80 -1.61 -0.03
#